data_AF-A0A974PC22-F1
#
_entry.id   AF-A0A974PC22-F1
#
_cell.length_a   1.000
_cell.length_b   1.000
_cell.length_c   1.000
_cell.angle_alpha   90.00
_cell.angle_beta   90.00
_cell.angle_gamma   90.00
#
_symmetry.space_group_name_H-M   'P 1'
#
loop_
_entity.id
_entity.type
_entity.pdbx_description
1 polymer ?
#
loop_
_entity_poly.entity_id
_entity_poly.type
_entity_poly.pdbx_seq_one_letter_code
_entity_poly.pdbx_strand_id
1 'polypeptide(L)'
;MEPIRRHFDHQLPFTLLLDYKETKSPQRELPDHQHDWYEFIYVYGGKGSFFIDQTFYEMHPGDIIVVPGNTVHRGFPDNEEPVTSSALFSARL
;
A
#
# COMPACT_ATOMS: atom_id res chain seq x y z
N MET A 1 -24.98 25.37 16.82
CA MET A 1 -23.83 26.02 16.16
C MET A 1 -23.78 25.50 14.75
N GLU A 2 -23.71 26.39 13.76
CA GLU A 2 -23.45 25.99 12.38
C GLU A 2 -21.99 25.52 12.26
N PRO A 3 -21.71 24.40 11.57
CA PRO A 3 -20.35 23.89 11.42
C PRO A 3 -19.51 24.88 10.60
N ILE A 4 -18.38 25.32 11.16
CA ILE A 4 -17.37 26.08 10.43
C ILE A 4 -16.67 25.13 9.46
N ARG A 5 -17.10 25.12 8.20
CA ARG A 5 -16.41 24.40 7.12
C ARG A 5 -15.40 25.34 6.47
N ARG A 6 -14.11 25.01 6.54
CA ARG A 6 -13.12 25.70 5.69
C ARG A 6 -13.33 25.28 4.24
N HIS A 7 -13.27 26.25 3.33
CA HIS A 7 -13.30 25.97 1.90
C HIS A 7 -12.10 25.08 1.56
N PHE A 8 -12.37 23.86 1.12
CA PHE A 8 -11.34 22.90 0.73
C PHE A 8 -11.30 22.93 -0.79
N ASP A 9 -10.17 23.35 -1.37
CA ASP A 9 -10.01 23.32 -2.82
C ASP A 9 -9.97 21.84 -3.24
N HIS A 10 -10.94 21.41 -4.05
CA HIS A 10 -11.19 19.99 -4.33
C HIS A 10 -10.23 19.40 -5.37
N GLN A 11 -9.27 20.18 -5.86
CA GLN A 11 -8.26 19.69 -6.80
C GLN A 11 -7.15 18.96 -6.04
N LEU A 12 -7.24 17.63 -6.00
CA LEU A 12 -6.09 16.81 -5.64
C LEU A 12 -4.99 17.04 -6.69
N PRO A 13 -3.75 17.34 -6.29
CA PRO A 13 -2.65 17.55 -7.23
C PRO A 13 -2.18 16.25 -7.90
N PHE A 14 -2.83 15.11 -7.62
CA PHE A 14 -2.49 13.79 -8.11
C PHE A 14 -3.73 12.92 -8.28
N THR A 15 -3.60 11.88 -9.11
CA THR A 15 -4.59 10.82 -9.26
C THR A 15 -4.33 9.75 -8.22
N LEU A 16 -5.38 9.24 -7.57
CA LEU A 16 -5.27 8.03 -6.75
C LEU A 16 -5.71 6.81 -7.55
N LEU A 17 -4.92 5.75 -7.49
CA LEU A 17 -5.30 4.42 -7.97
C LEU A 17 -5.47 3.48 -6.80
N LEU A 18 -6.44 2.58 -6.96
CA LEU A 18 -6.70 1.49 -6.05
C LEU A 18 -6.55 0.19 -6.84
N ASP A 19 -5.50 -0.56 -6.51
CA ASP A 19 -5.45 -1.97 -6.88
C ASP A 19 -6.33 -2.70 -5.87
N TYR A 20 -7.53 -3.07 -6.29
CA TYR A 20 -8.57 -3.55 -5.37
C TYR A 20 -8.51 -5.06 -5.18
N LYS A 21 -8.20 -5.47 -3.95
CA LYS A 21 -8.28 -6.86 -3.48
C LYS A 21 -7.55 -7.84 -4.40
N GLU A 22 -6.35 -7.46 -4.80
CA GLU A 22 -5.45 -8.29 -5.58
C GLU A 22 -4.79 -9.36 -4.72
N THR A 23 -4.67 -10.58 -5.25
CA THR A 23 -3.89 -11.66 -4.63
C THR A 23 -2.55 -11.74 -5.33
N LYS A 24 -1.48 -11.29 -4.65
CA LYS A 24 -0.16 -11.22 -5.22
C LYS A 24 0.58 -12.53 -5.00
N SER A 25 0.94 -13.21 -6.09
CA SER A 25 1.89 -14.32 -6.02
C SER A 25 3.32 -13.76 -6.00
N PRO A 26 4.29 -14.43 -5.37
CA PRO A 26 5.65 -13.91 -5.29
C PRO A 26 6.33 -13.72 -6.66
N GLN A 27 5.84 -14.37 -7.73
CA GLN A 27 6.32 -14.16 -9.11
C GLN A 27 5.75 -12.89 -9.76
N ARG A 28 4.70 -12.30 -9.18
CA ARG A 28 4.08 -11.05 -9.64
C ARG A 28 4.46 -9.85 -8.79
N GLU A 29 5.26 -10.05 -7.74
CA GLU A 29 5.74 -8.94 -6.93
C GLU A 29 6.85 -8.18 -7.64
N LEU A 30 6.81 -6.87 -7.43
CA LEU A 30 7.87 -5.98 -7.89
C LEU A 30 9.17 -6.28 -7.13
N PRO A 31 10.34 -6.03 -7.75
CA PRO A 31 11.58 -5.96 -7.00
C PRO A 31 11.54 -4.79 -6.00
N ASP A 32 12.58 -4.68 -5.17
CA ASP A 32 12.76 -3.55 -4.26
C ASP A 32 12.64 -2.23 -5.03
N HIS A 33 11.75 -1.34 -4.57
CA HIS A 33 11.46 -0.08 -5.25
C HIS A 33 11.08 1.00 -4.25
N GLN A 34 10.95 2.23 -4.75
CA GLN A 34 10.52 3.39 -3.98
C GLN A 34 9.81 4.40 -4.88
N HIS A 35 9.04 5.29 -4.28
CA HIS A 35 8.33 6.39 -4.94
C HIS A 35 8.23 7.60 -4.00
N ASP A 36 7.96 8.80 -4.53
CA ASP A 36 7.94 10.05 -3.74
C ASP A 36 6.59 10.34 -3.06
N TRP A 37 5.69 9.35 -2.96
CA TRP A 37 4.36 9.46 -2.37
C TRP A 37 4.14 8.46 -1.23
N TYR A 38 3.03 8.61 -0.51
CA TYR A 38 2.58 7.58 0.44
C TYR A 38 1.82 6.49 -0.29
N GLU A 39 2.05 5.25 0.11
CA GLU A 39 1.26 4.10 -0.28
C GLU A 39 0.64 3.44 0.94
N PHE A 40 -0.62 3.04 0.81
CA PHE A 40 -1.40 2.39 1.87
C PHE A 40 -1.83 1.02 1.39
N ILE A 41 -1.50 -0.02 2.13
CA ILE A 41 -1.89 -1.39 1.81
C ILE A 41 -2.77 -1.95 2.93
N TYR A 42 -3.99 -2.36 2.60
CA TYR A 42 -4.87 -3.08 3.52
C TYR A 42 -4.82 -4.58 3.23
N VAL A 43 -4.53 -5.39 4.24
CA VAL A 43 -4.38 -6.85 4.13
C VAL A 43 -5.71 -7.54 4.47
N TYR A 44 -6.27 -8.29 3.51
CA TYR A 44 -7.50 -9.08 3.74
C TYR A 44 -7.22 -10.48 4.28
N GLY A 45 -6.10 -11.08 3.88
CA GLY A 45 -5.84 -12.51 4.10
C GLY A 45 -4.52 -12.96 3.51
N GLY A 46 -4.14 -14.20 3.82
CA GLY A 46 -2.87 -14.81 3.40
C GLY A 46 -1.75 -14.60 4.42
N LYS A 47 -0.54 -15.00 4.02
CA LYS A 47 0.69 -14.95 4.82
C LYS A 47 1.81 -14.31 4.01
N GLY A 48 2.70 -13.61 4.69
CA GLY A 48 3.91 -13.07 4.09
C GLY A 48 4.56 -12.02 4.97
N SER A 49 5.64 -11.43 4.46
CA SER A 49 6.29 -10.29 5.10
C SER A 49 6.37 -9.10 4.16
N PHE A 50 6.43 -7.91 4.73
CA PHE A 50 6.62 -6.67 4.00
C PHE A 50 7.90 -6.01 4.50
N PHE A 51 8.80 -5.74 3.57
CA PHE A 51 10.06 -5.05 3.85
C PHE A 51 9.85 -3.56 3.66
N ILE A 52 10.27 -2.77 4.66
CA ILE A 52 10.29 -1.31 4.61
C ILE A 52 11.61 -0.85 5.22
N ASP A 53 12.43 -0.18 4.41
CA ASP A 53 13.78 0.31 4.73
C ASP A 53 14.75 -0.79 5.20
N GLN A 54 14.75 -1.09 6.50
CA GLN A 54 15.67 -2.04 7.14
C GLN A 54 14.93 -3.10 7.96
N THR A 55 13.59 -3.08 7.94
CA THR A 55 12.77 -3.92 8.81
C THR A 55 11.78 -4.74 8.00
N PHE A 56 11.62 -6.00 8.39
CA PHE A 56 10.54 -6.88 7.92
C PHE A 56 9.40 -6.88 8.90
N TYR A 57 8.19 -6.71 8.39
CA TYR A 57 6.94 -6.79 9.14
C TYR A 57 6.13 -7.98 8.66
N GLU A 58 5.57 -8.77 9.57
CA GLU A 58 4.64 -9.84 9.21
C GLU A 58 3.28 -9.24 8.83
N MET A 59 2.69 -9.75 7.76
CA MET A 59 1.38 -9.31 7.29
C MET A 59 0.27 -10.16 7.90
N HIS A 60 -0.66 -9.53 8.62
CA HIS A 60 -1.83 -10.19 9.19
C HIS A 60 -3.14 -9.63 8.61
N PRO A 61 -4.20 -10.45 8.52
CA PRO A 61 -5.52 -9.99 8.12
C PRO A 61 -6.00 -8.82 9.01
N GLY A 62 -6.36 -7.71 8.37
CA GLY A 62 -6.79 -6.48 9.05
C GLY A 62 -5.69 -5.42 9.20
N ASP A 63 -4.44 -5.74 8.90
CA ASP A 63 -3.35 -4.77 8.96
C ASP A 63 -3.50 -3.69 7.88
N ILE A 64 -3.09 -2.47 8.26
CA ILE A 64 -2.82 -1.38 7.33
C ILE A 64 -1.33 -1.10 7.38
N ILE A 65 -0.67 -1.32 6.25
CA ILE A 65 0.74 -0.97 6.06
C ILE A 65 0.77 0.42 5.43
N VAL A 66 1.56 1.32 6.03
CA VAL A 66 1.78 2.67 5.51
C VAL A 66 3.24 2.77 5.09
N VAL A 67 3.47 2.92 3.80
CA VAL A 67 4.80 3.11 3.23
C VAL A 67 5.03 4.61 3.05
N PRO A 68 6.03 5.20 3.75
CA PRO A 68 6.40 6.59 3.53
C PRO A 68 7.07 6.77 2.16
N GLY A 69 6.94 7.96 1.59
CA GLY A 69 7.65 8.31 0.37
C GLY A 69 9.17 8.25 0.54
N ASN A 70 9.87 7.99 -0.55
CA ASN A 70 11.33 7.82 -0.66
C ASN A 70 11.88 6.76 0.31
N THR A 71 11.10 5.70 0.54
CA THR A 71 11.50 4.56 1.36
C THR A 71 11.51 3.31 0.47
N VAL A 72 12.61 2.56 0.47
CA VAL A 72 12.68 1.29 -0.25
C VAL A 72 11.75 0.29 0.42
N HIS A 73 10.91 -0.38 -0.37
CA HIS A 73 9.96 -1.35 0.14
C HIS A 73 9.64 -2.47 -0.86
N ARG A 74 9.13 -3.59 -0.33
CA ARG A 74 8.71 -4.76 -1.11
C ARG A 74 7.81 -5.71 -0.31
N GLY A 75 6.82 -6.30 -0.99
CA GLY A 75 6.04 -7.42 -0.48
C GLY A 75 6.67 -8.78 -0.77
N PHE A 76 6.62 -9.67 0.22
CA PHE A 76 7.04 -11.07 0.14
C PHE A 76 5.86 -11.97 0.54
N PRO A 77 4.87 -12.16 -0.35
CA PRO A 77 3.76 -13.07 -0.13
C PRO A 77 4.25 -14.52 -0.10
N ASP A 78 3.59 -15.34 0.71
CA ASP A 78 3.82 -16.78 0.76
C ASP A 78 3.42 -17.46 -0.57
N ASN A 79 4.05 -18.59 -0.89
CA ASN A 79 3.77 -19.32 -2.14
C ASN A 79 2.44 -20.09 -2.10
N GLU A 80 2.10 -20.69 -0.97
CA GLU A 80 0.93 -21.56 -0.81
C GLU A 80 -0.28 -20.76 -0.30
N GLU A 81 -0.04 -19.76 0.55
CA GLU A 81 -1.05 -18.88 1.14
C GLU A 81 -0.76 -17.39 0.79
N PRO A 82 -0.78 -17.01 -0.50
CA PRO A 82 -0.40 -15.66 -0.93
C PRO A 82 -1.32 -14.58 -0.35
N VAL A 83 -0.75 -13.39 -0.15
CA VAL A 83 -1.48 -12.25 0.41
C VAL A 83 -2.50 -11.70 -0.59
N THR A 84 -3.73 -11.51 -0.09
CA THR A 84 -4.76 -10.69 -0.74
C THR A 84 -4.79 -9.32 -0.07
N SER A 85 -4.61 -8.26 -0.85
CA SER A 85 -4.55 -6.88 -0.34
C SER A 85 -5.16 -5.86 -1.30
N SER A 86 -5.52 -4.70 -0.77
CA SER A 86 -5.80 -3.51 -1.58
C SER A 86 -4.67 -2.50 -1.40
N ALA A 87 -4.12 -1.96 -2.48
CA ALA A 87 -3.10 -0.91 -2.42
C ALA A 87 -3.67 0.40 -2.98
N LEU A 88 -3.61 1.46 -2.17
CA LEU A 88 -3.98 2.82 -2.55
C LEU A 88 -2.71 3.66 -2.66
N PHE A 89 -2.47 4.21 -3.84
CA PHE A 89 -1.26 4.98 -4.14
C PHE A 89 -1.55 6.08 -5.16
N SER A 90 -0.60 7.01 -5.28
CA SER A 90 -0.67 8.05 -6.31
C SER A 90 -0.25 7.47 -7.67
N ALA A 91 -1.10 7.59 -8.69
CA ALA A 91 -0.66 7.45 -10.07
C ALA A 91 -0.04 8.75 -10.53
N ARG A 92 1.26 8.74 -10.81
CA ARG A 92 1.83 9.67 -11.78
C ARG A 92 1.93 8.96 -13.13
N LEU A 93 1.40 9.64 -14.15
CA LEU A 93 1.65 9.36 -15.57
C LEU A 93 3.13 9.60 -15.89
#